data_AF-B7G293-F1
#
_entry.id   AF-B7G293-F1
#
_cell.length_a   1.000
_cell.length_b   1.000
_cell.length_c   1.000
_cell.angle_alpha   90.00
_cell.angle_beta   90.00
_cell.angle_gamma   90.00
#
_symmetry.space_group_name_H-M   'P 1'
#
loop_
_entity.id
_entity.type
_entity.pdbx_description
1 polymer ?
#
loop_
_entity_poly.entity_id
_entity_poly.type
_entity_poly.pdbx_seq_one_letter_code
_entity_poly.pdbx_strand_id
1 'polypeptide(L)'
;MAEEQGTSDELDALIEEQRWDSAFVRLLANPDEAKKSRIRATPFELLDLVASLYPDAITMPDRRCNDTPLHLVCRQSQTSSKRVKALLAHLKDPDGVLIRNRFGGTSLHSAANHNATIETFRELVRTNSRIVRVATREGVYAVATLWHAYVQTIQGHMCIAHALKGDNISSEHFARFWEKAKFLASEYFRRTTACPEEIDNRTRFVLHGLIQCNVDISFFKIALKIEPGLAITPNAQGSLPLHILVKDRPYRLKERQAIVAALQAYPRAALIANKAGYTPLLIAIGSKLPWENGLDCIANAALSMIQRRDPLTGLFPFLLAASNGGPMSVSTTYHLLSARPDLLRPRDTAETNFHVQSSSLYG
;
A
#
# COMPACT_ATOMS: atom_id res chain seq x y z
N MET A 1 -44.33 22.75 4.09
CA MET A 1 -43.48 21.74 3.39
C MET A 1 -43.56 21.79 1.87
N ALA A 2 -44.58 22.39 1.24
CA ALA A 2 -44.65 22.48 -0.23
C ALA A 2 -43.82 23.63 -0.85
N GLU A 3 -43.51 24.70 -0.10
CA GLU A 3 -42.74 25.86 -0.61
C GLU A 3 -41.22 25.64 -0.70
N GLU A 4 -40.63 24.73 0.10
CA GLU A 4 -39.18 24.49 0.07
C GLU A 4 -38.69 23.65 -1.12
N GLN A 5 -39.62 23.03 -1.86
CA GLN A 5 -39.30 22.19 -3.02
C GLN A 5 -39.00 23.05 -4.26
N GLY A 6 -39.76 24.13 -4.48
CA GLY A 6 -39.67 24.94 -5.70
C GLY A 6 -38.41 25.81 -5.85
N THR A 7 -37.75 26.16 -4.73
CA THR A 7 -36.58 27.05 -4.77
C THR A 7 -35.28 26.35 -5.18
N SER A 8 -35.14 25.06 -4.86
CA SER A 8 -33.98 24.26 -5.27
C SER A 8 -34.00 23.97 -6.77
N ASP A 9 -35.18 23.75 -7.34
CA ASP A 9 -35.36 23.42 -8.76
C ASP A 9 -34.96 24.59 -9.66
N GLU A 10 -35.12 25.84 -9.19
CA GLU A 10 -34.77 27.03 -9.97
C GLU A 10 -33.26 27.27 -10.03
N LEU A 11 -32.51 27.07 -8.93
CA LEU A 11 -31.05 27.15 -8.96
C LEU A 11 -30.46 26.04 -9.83
N ASP A 12 -30.97 24.81 -9.70
CA ASP A 12 -30.53 23.70 -10.54
C ASP A 12 -30.84 23.96 -12.02
N ALA A 13 -32.00 24.54 -12.34
CA ALA A 13 -32.32 24.97 -13.72
C ALA A 13 -31.36 26.04 -14.23
N LEU A 14 -31.04 27.07 -13.43
CA LEU A 14 -30.05 28.09 -13.81
C LEU A 14 -28.66 27.50 -14.05
N ILE A 15 -28.26 26.49 -13.27
CA ILE A 15 -27.00 25.76 -13.44
C ILE A 15 -27.04 24.89 -14.72
N GLU A 16 -28.14 24.17 -14.96
CA GLU A 16 -28.33 23.31 -16.14
C GLU A 16 -28.36 24.14 -17.44
N GLU A 17 -28.97 25.32 -17.41
CA GLU A 17 -29.00 26.30 -18.50
C GLU A 17 -27.69 27.11 -18.65
N GLN A 18 -26.69 26.88 -17.79
CA GLN A 18 -25.41 27.61 -17.77
C GLN A 18 -25.55 29.14 -17.56
N ARG A 19 -26.61 29.58 -16.87
CA ARG A 19 -26.89 30.99 -16.56
C ARG A 19 -26.16 31.43 -15.29
N TRP A 20 -24.84 31.45 -15.34
CA TRP A 20 -23.99 31.60 -14.16
C TRP A 20 -24.17 32.92 -13.40
N ASP A 21 -24.36 34.04 -14.09
CA ASP A 21 -24.59 35.33 -13.42
C ASP A 21 -25.89 35.33 -12.61
N SER A 22 -26.95 34.72 -13.17
CA SER A 22 -28.23 34.56 -12.47
C SER A 22 -28.11 33.57 -11.31
N ALA A 23 -27.40 32.46 -11.50
CA ALA A 23 -27.12 31.50 -10.42
C ALA A 23 -26.29 32.15 -9.29
N PHE A 24 -25.36 33.04 -9.63
CA PHE A 24 -24.50 33.77 -8.71
C PHE A 24 -25.29 34.78 -7.87
N VAL A 25 -26.08 35.64 -8.53
CA VAL A 25 -26.97 36.59 -7.84
C VAL A 25 -27.95 35.85 -6.93
N ARG A 26 -28.48 34.71 -7.39
CA ARG A 26 -29.39 33.88 -6.60
C ARG A 26 -28.72 33.24 -5.40
N LEU A 27 -27.51 32.71 -5.54
CA LEU A 27 -26.74 32.14 -4.44
C LEU A 27 -26.35 33.19 -3.39
N LEU A 28 -26.11 34.44 -3.81
CA LEU A 28 -25.91 35.56 -2.89
C LEU A 28 -27.20 35.93 -2.15
N ALA A 29 -28.34 35.92 -2.85
CA ALA A 29 -29.64 36.24 -2.27
C ALA A 29 -30.22 35.11 -1.38
N ASN A 30 -29.92 33.85 -1.72
CA ASN A 30 -30.43 32.64 -1.06
C ASN A 30 -29.29 31.67 -0.70
N PRO A 31 -28.48 32.01 0.30
CA PRO A 31 -27.38 31.21 0.85
C PRO A 31 -27.63 29.70 0.98
N ASP A 32 -28.80 29.32 1.49
CA ASP A 32 -29.11 27.94 1.85
C ASP A 32 -29.35 27.03 0.65
N GLU A 33 -29.63 27.59 -0.53
CA GLU A 33 -29.77 26.82 -1.78
C GLU A 33 -28.42 26.21 -2.21
N ALA A 34 -27.30 26.83 -1.83
CA ALA A 34 -25.95 26.31 -2.10
C ALA A 34 -25.72 24.90 -1.55
N LYS A 35 -26.41 24.55 -0.45
CA LYS A 35 -26.33 23.23 0.20
C LYS A 35 -27.00 22.13 -0.63
N LYS A 36 -27.86 22.49 -1.59
CA LYS A 36 -28.69 21.55 -2.36
C LYS A 36 -28.19 21.33 -3.80
N SER A 37 -27.38 22.23 -4.35
CA SER A 37 -27.06 22.25 -5.79
C SER A 37 -26.02 21.21 -6.24
N ARG A 38 -26.05 20.87 -7.53
CA ARG A 38 -25.13 19.89 -8.15
C ARG A 38 -23.80 20.52 -8.58
N ILE A 39 -22.74 20.28 -7.79
CA ILE A 39 -21.37 20.79 -7.99
C ILE A 39 -20.66 20.30 -9.29
N ARG A 40 -21.22 19.33 -10.01
CA ARG A 40 -20.50 18.60 -11.07
C ARG A 40 -20.14 19.43 -12.30
N ALA A 41 -20.81 20.55 -12.58
CA ALA A 41 -20.51 21.38 -13.75
C ALA A 41 -20.13 22.82 -13.39
N THR A 42 -19.99 23.11 -12.09
CA THR A 42 -19.86 24.47 -11.58
C THR A 42 -18.56 25.12 -12.07
N PRO A 43 -18.61 26.35 -12.62
CA PRO A 43 -17.43 27.16 -12.91
C PRO A 43 -16.52 27.26 -11.69
N PHE A 44 -15.23 27.38 -11.94
CA PHE A 44 -14.25 27.43 -10.86
C PHE A 44 -14.53 28.59 -9.90
N GLU A 45 -14.89 29.74 -10.45
CA GLU A 45 -15.14 31.00 -9.75
C GLU A 45 -16.35 30.88 -8.81
N LEU A 46 -17.41 30.21 -9.26
CA LEU A 46 -18.59 29.96 -8.45
C LEU A 46 -18.31 28.95 -7.33
N LEU A 47 -17.52 27.90 -7.61
CA LEU A 47 -17.11 26.93 -6.60
C LEU A 47 -16.28 27.60 -5.49
N ASP A 48 -15.33 28.46 -5.87
CA ASP A 48 -14.46 29.18 -4.95
C ASP A 48 -15.27 30.18 -4.09
N LEU A 49 -16.19 30.93 -4.71
CA LEU A 49 -17.08 31.82 -3.97
C LEU A 49 -17.93 31.04 -2.96
N VAL A 50 -18.63 29.98 -3.38
CA VAL A 50 -19.51 29.20 -2.50
C VAL A 50 -18.70 28.60 -1.35
N ALA A 51 -17.49 28.10 -1.61
CA ALA A 51 -16.60 27.60 -0.58
C ALA A 51 -16.15 28.70 0.41
N SER A 52 -15.90 29.92 -0.08
CA SER A 52 -15.53 31.06 0.77
C SER A 52 -16.69 31.55 1.66
N LEU A 53 -17.93 31.56 1.13
CA LEU A 53 -19.12 32.00 1.84
C LEU A 53 -19.63 30.93 2.82
N TYR A 54 -19.52 29.66 2.45
CA TYR A 54 -20.00 28.52 3.23
C TYR A 54 -18.94 27.41 3.38
N PRO A 55 -17.85 27.66 4.14
CA PRO A 55 -16.80 26.67 4.34
C PRO A 55 -17.29 25.30 4.84
N ASP A 56 -18.33 25.29 5.67
CA ASP A 56 -18.88 24.06 6.25
C ASP A 56 -19.53 23.17 5.18
N ALA A 57 -20.03 23.76 4.09
CA ALA A 57 -20.65 23.04 2.98
C ALA A 57 -19.66 22.09 2.27
N ILE A 58 -18.35 22.37 2.33
CA ILE A 58 -17.28 21.55 1.73
C ILE A 58 -17.25 20.14 2.35
N THR A 59 -17.72 20.02 3.59
CA THR A 59 -17.78 18.75 4.34
C THR A 59 -19.17 18.12 4.34
N MET A 60 -20.19 18.80 3.81
CA MET A 60 -21.55 18.28 3.77
C MET A 60 -21.67 17.20 2.69
N PRO A 61 -22.00 15.95 3.06
CA PRO A 61 -22.14 14.88 2.10
C PRO A 61 -23.47 14.97 1.34
N ASP A 62 -23.48 14.55 0.08
CA ASP A 62 -24.71 14.39 -0.69
C ASP A 62 -25.60 13.27 -0.12
N ARG A 63 -26.89 13.30 -0.48
CA ARG A 63 -27.86 12.30 0.02
C ARG A 63 -27.75 10.93 -0.64
N ARG A 64 -27.12 10.81 -1.81
CA ARG A 64 -27.18 9.60 -2.66
C ARG A 64 -26.04 8.63 -2.35
N CYS A 65 -24.85 9.17 -2.28
CA CYS A 65 -23.59 8.47 -2.12
C CYS A 65 -22.85 8.84 -0.85
N ASN A 66 -23.36 9.80 -0.07
CA ASN A 66 -22.63 10.41 1.04
C ASN A 66 -21.30 11.04 0.57
N ASP A 67 -21.24 11.49 -0.69
CA ASP A 67 -20.06 12.11 -1.26
C ASP A 67 -20.01 13.58 -0.86
N THR A 68 -18.89 14.04 -0.30
CA THR A 68 -18.67 15.48 -0.11
C THR A 68 -18.34 16.17 -1.44
N PRO A 69 -18.45 17.51 -1.53
CA PRO A 69 -17.95 18.29 -2.67
C PRO A 69 -16.55 17.88 -3.14
N LEU A 70 -15.65 17.59 -2.19
CA LEU A 70 -14.28 17.16 -2.48
C LEU A 70 -14.23 15.81 -3.22
N HIS A 71 -15.11 14.85 -2.88
CA HIS A 71 -15.23 13.59 -3.64
C HIS A 71 -15.62 13.86 -5.09
N LEU A 72 -16.64 14.71 -5.30
CA LEU A 72 -17.18 15.02 -6.62
C LEU A 72 -16.14 15.70 -7.52
N VAL A 73 -15.44 16.70 -6.99
CA VAL A 73 -14.39 17.41 -7.73
C VAL A 73 -13.21 16.48 -8.07
N CYS A 74 -12.84 15.57 -7.18
CA CYS A 74 -11.79 14.58 -7.46
C CYS A 74 -12.12 13.68 -8.66
N ARG A 75 -13.40 13.41 -8.94
CA ARG A 75 -13.83 12.61 -10.10
C ARG A 75 -13.58 13.30 -11.45
N GLN A 76 -13.36 14.61 -11.41
CA GLN A 76 -13.22 15.47 -12.60
C GLN A 76 -11.82 16.09 -12.70
N SER A 77 -10.91 15.66 -11.83
CA SER A 77 -9.57 16.23 -11.72
C SER A 77 -8.55 15.48 -12.57
N GLN A 78 -8.94 14.96 -13.75
CA GLN A 78 -8.02 14.27 -14.67
C GLN A 78 -7.02 15.22 -15.33
N THR A 79 -7.40 16.48 -15.51
CA THR A 79 -6.60 17.49 -16.25
C THR A 79 -6.06 18.59 -15.35
N SER A 80 -6.68 18.85 -14.20
CA SER A 80 -6.30 19.95 -13.33
C SER A 80 -6.67 19.68 -11.87
N SER A 81 -5.81 20.14 -10.95
CA SER A 81 -6.08 20.16 -9.50
C SER A 81 -6.66 21.49 -9.01
N LYS A 82 -6.93 22.46 -9.90
CA LYS A 82 -7.35 23.83 -9.54
C LYS A 82 -8.58 23.84 -8.63
N ARG A 83 -9.64 23.10 -8.98
CA ARG A 83 -10.88 23.01 -8.17
C ARG A 83 -10.65 22.34 -6.81
N VAL A 84 -9.80 21.31 -6.77
CA VAL A 84 -9.42 20.63 -5.51
C VAL A 84 -8.70 21.62 -4.60
N LYS A 85 -7.75 22.40 -5.13
CA LYS A 85 -7.03 23.43 -4.39
C LYS A 85 -7.96 24.51 -3.81
N ALA A 86 -8.92 25.00 -4.60
CA ALA A 86 -9.89 25.97 -4.12
C ALA A 86 -10.70 25.42 -2.94
N LEU A 87 -11.25 24.20 -3.06
CA LEU A 87 -11.99 23.59 -1.96
C LEU A 87 -11.12 23.35 -0.71
N LEU A 88 -9.87 22.92 -0.88
CA LEU A 88 -8.95 22.69 0.24
C LEU A 88 -8.52 24.00 0.92
N ALA A 89 -8.44 25.11 0.19
CA ALA A 89 -8.08 26.42 0.75
C ALA A 89 -9.12 26.95 1.74
N HIS A 90 -10.39 26.56 1.58
CA HIS A 90 -11.49 26.95 2.47
C HIS A 90 -11.85 25.87 3.50
N LEU A 91 -11.12 24.75 3.55
CA LEU A 91 -11.40 23.68 4.49
C LEU A 91 -10.92 24.05 5.90
N LYS A 92 -11.85 24.30 6.83
CA LYS A 92 -11.55 24.69 8.22
C LYS A 92 -10.78 23.62 9.01
N ASP A 93 -11.15 22.35 8.83
CA ASP A 93 -10.54 21.21 9.52
C ASP A 93 -9.87 20.27 8.50
N PRO A 94 -8.54 20.05 8.58
CA PRO A 94 -7.83 19.09 7.74
C PRO A 94 -8.39 17.66 7.81
N ASP A 95 -9.04 17.24 8.90
CA ASP A 95 -9.70 15.93 8.99
C ASP A 95 -10.93 15.84 8.05
N GLY A 96 -11.40 16.94 7.49
CA GLY A 96 -12.46 16.96 6.48
C GLY A 96 -12.15 16.14 5.21
N VAL A 97 -10.87 15.95 4.85
CA VAL A 97 -10.50 15.06 3.73
C VAL A 97 -10.61 13.56 4.10
N LEU A 98 -10.74 13.24 5.39
CA LEU A 98 -10.91 11.88 5.89
C LEU A 98 -12.39 11.44 5.94
N ILE A 99 -13.33 12.34 5.64
CA ILE A 99 -14.76 12.02 5.55
C ILE A 99 -14.94 10.90 4.52
N ARG A 100 -15.70 9.87 4.93
CA ARG A 100 -15.95 8.68 4.13
C ARG A 100 -17.34 8.73 3.52
N ASN A 101 -17.43 8.37 2.24
CA ASN A 101 -18.69 8.17 1.55
C ASN A 101 -19.38 6.84 1.95
N ARG A 102 -20.49 6.50 1.31
CA ARG A 102 -21.29 5.30 1.64
C ARG A 102 -20.52 3.98 1.51
N PHE A 103 -19.46 3.95 0.70
CA PHE A 103 -18.59 2.79 0.49
C PHE A 103 -17.40 2.77 1.47
N GLY A 104 -17.29 3.78 2.34
CA GLY A 104 -16.14 3.96 3.22
C GLY A 104 -14.94 4.61 2.54
N GLY A 105 -15.04 4.99 1.27
CA GLY A 105 -13.96 5.66 0.53
C GLY A 105 -13.89 7.14 0.86
N THR A 106 -12.68 7.70 0.86
CA THR A 106 -12.41 9.14 0.98
C THR A 106 -12.32 9.81 -0.39
N SER A 107 -12.10 11.13 -0.41
CA SER A 107 -11.81 11.87 -1.65
C SER A 107 -10.59 11.33 -2.40
N LEU A 108 -9.58 10.81 -1.69
CA LEU A 108 -8.42 10.15 -2.30
C LEU A 108 -8.79 8.87 -3.07
N HIS A 109 -9.77 8.11 -2.59
CA HIS A 109 -10.29 6.94 -3.32
C HIS A 109 -11.04 7.38 -4.57
N SER A 110 -11.80 8.48 -4.50
CA SER A 110 -12.47 9.05 -5.67
C SER A 110 -11.47 9.54 -6.71
N ALA A 111 -10.39 10.20 -6.30
CA ALA A 111 -9.28 10.62 -7.16
C ALA A 111 -8.57 9.41 -7.82
N ALA A 112 -8.30 8.36 -7.04
CA ALA A 112 -7.74 7.10 -7.52
C ALA A 112 -8.62 6.42 -8.57
N ASN A 113 -9.92 6.29 -8.28
CA ASN A 113 -10.87 5.59 -9.14
C ASN A 113 -11.10 6.31 -10.48
N HIS A 114 -10.91 7.62 -10.52
CA HIS A 114 -11.15 8.44 -11.72
C HIS A 114 -9.86 8.96 -12.34
N ASN A 115 -8.72 8.35 -12.00
CA ASN A 115 -7.41 8.64 -12.60
C ASN A 115 -7.02 10.13 -12.55
N ALA A 116 -7.30 10.82 -11.44
CA ALA A 116 -6.96 12.23 -11.27
C ALA A 116 -5.46 12.53 -11.48
N THR A 117 -5.09 13.80 -11.64
CA THR A 117 -3.69 14.24 -11.75
C THR A 117 -2.91 13.95 -10.48
N ILE A 118 -1.60 13.71 -10.58
CA ILE A 118 -0.74 13.48 -9.41
C ILE A 118 -0.76 14.67 -8.43
N GLU A 119 -0.92 15.89 -8.92
CA GLU A 119 -1.08 17.10 -8.11
C GLU A 119 -2.29 16.96 -7.17
N THR A 120 -3.41 16.40 -7.65
CA THR A 120 -4.59 16.16 -6.82
C THR A 120 -4.28 15.24 -5.64
N PHE A 121 -3.53 14.15 -5.87
CA PHE A 121 -3.08 13.26 -4.80
C PHE A 121 -2.19 14.01 -3.81
N ARG A 122 -1.23 14.80 -4.33
CA ARG A 122 -0.31 15.59 -3.49
C ARG A 122 -1.07 16.59 -2.62
N GLU A 123 -2.05 17.32 -3.15
CA GLU A 123 -2.81 18.29 -2.34
C GLU A 123 -3.65 17.63 -1.25
N LEU A 124 -4.32 16.52 -1.54
CA LEU A 124 -5.07 15.76 -0.55
C LEU A 124 -4.17 15.23 0.58
N VAL A 125 -3.03 14.65 0.23
CA VAL A 125 -2.06 14.10 1.21
C VAL A 125 -1.34 15.20 1.99
N ARG A 126 -1.08 16.36 1.38
CA ARG A 126 -0.52 17.53 2.09
C ARG A 126 -1.51 18.08 3.12
N THR A 127 -2.78 18.18 2.76
CA THR A 127 -3.83 18.64 3.67
C THR A 127 -3.91 17.74 4.89
N ASN A 128 -4.00 16.42 4.67
CA ASN A 128 -3.95 15.46 5.77
C ASN A 128 -3.41 14.13 5.32
N SER A 129 -2.14 13.91 5.64
CA SER A 129 -1.45 12.70 5.23
C SER A 129 -1.98 11.38 5.82
N ARG A 130 -2.84 11.41 6.84
CA ARG A 130 -3.49 10.19 7.35
C ARG A 130 -4.40 9.56 6.30
N ILE A 131 -4.85 10.34 5.32
CA ILE A 131 -5.77 9.91 4.26
C ILE A 131 -5.27 8.70 3.46
N VAL A 132 -3.95 8.55 3.28
CA VAL A 132 -3.38 7.41 2.54
C VAL A 132 -3.55 6.08 3.28
N ARG A 133 -3.69 6.12 4.61
CA ARG A 133 -3.88 4.93 5.47
C ARG A 133 -5.35 4.61 5.73
N VAL A 134 -6.27 5.40 5.18
CA VAL A 134 -7.69 5.13 5.27
C VAL A 134 -8.04 4.07 4.22
N ALA A 135 -8.61 2.95 4.65
CA ALA A 135 -9.17 1.94 3.76
C ALA A 135 -10.69 2.07 3.66
N THR A 136 -11.28 1.60 2.56
CA THR A 136 -12.74 1.45 2.41
C THR A 136 -13.32 0.46 3.43
N ARG A 137 -14.65 0.28 3.43
CA ARG A 137 -15.30 -0.73 4.28
C ARG A 137 -14.84 -2.16 3.94
N GLU A 138 -14.45 -2.40 2.69
CA GLU A 138 -13.89 -3.67 2.24
C GLU A 138 -12.37 -3.81 2.49
N GLY A 139 -11.75 -2.85 3.18
CA GLY A 139 -10.31 -2.88 3.45
C GLY A 139 -9.42 -2.55 2.24
N VAL A 140 -9.97 -1.84 1.24
CA VAL A 140 -9.23 -1.43 0.04
C VAL A 140 -8.61 -0.06 0.26
N TYR A 141 -7.30 0.08 0.04
CA TYR A 141 -6.59 1.36 0.11
C TYR A 141 -6.59 2.08 -1.25
N ALA A 142 -6.38 3.39 -1.26
CA ALA A 142 -6.40 4.21 -2.48
C ALA A 142 -5.43 3.71 -3.58
N VAL A 143 -4.26 3.15 -3.22
CA VAL A 143 -3.32 2.57 -4.20
C VAL A 143 -3.89 1.32 -4.90
N ALA A 144 -4.65 0.51 -4.18
CA ALA A 144 -5.35 -0.64 -4.75
C ALA A 144 -6.55 -0.19 -5.59
N THR A 145 -7.28 0.85 -5.17
CA THR A 145 -8.33 1.49 -5.99
C THR A 145 -7.76 2.02 -7.31
N LEU A 146 -6.60 2.69 -7.28
CA LEU A 146 -5.92 3.19 -8.48
C LEU A 146 -5.57 2.04 -9.44
N TRP A 147 -5.05 0.93 -8.90
CA TRP A 147 -4.77 -0.28 -9.68
C TRP A 147 -6.03 -0.85 -10.34
N HIS A 148 -7.11 -1.04 -9.57
CA HIS A 148 -8.36 -1.59 -10.09
C HIS A 148 -8.94 -0.73 -11.21
N ALA A 149 -8.97 0.58 -11.04
CA ALA A 149 -9.44 1.50 -12.08
C ALA A 149 -8.55 1.44 -13.33
N TYR A 150 -7.23 1.36 -13.17
CA TYR A 150 -6.30 1.28 -14.29
C TYR A 150 -6.51 0.00 -15.12
N VAL A 151 -6.58 -1.16 -14.48
CA VAL A 151 -6.71 -2.45 -15.20
C VAL A 151 -8.09 -2.67 -15.83
N GLN A 152 -9.10 -1.90 -15.43
CA GLN A 152 -10.41 -1.89 -16.08
C GLN A 152 -10.42 -1.13 -17.41
N THR A 153 -9.40 -0.30 -17.69
CA THR A 153 -9.26 0.34 -19.00
C THR A 153 -8.61 -0.60 -20.01
N ILE A 154 -8.98 -0.50 -21.28
CA ILE A 154 -8.37 -1.30 -22.36
C ILE A 154 -6.86 -1.06 -22.43
N GLN A 155 -6.42 0.20 -22.40
CA GLN A 155 -4.98 0.51 -22.45
C GLN A 155 -4.24 -0.02 -21.23
N GLY A 156 -4.83 0.08 -20.03
CA GLY A 156 -4.21 -0.41 -18.82
C GLY A 156 -4.07 -1.92 -18.83
N HIS A 157 -5.13 -2.65 -19.19
CA HIS A 157 -5.09 -4.10 -19.33
C HIS A 157 -3.99 -4.56 -20.29
N MET A 158 -3.89 -3.94 -21.47
CA MET A 158 -2.85 -4.27 -22.45
C MET A 158 -1.44 -3.97 -21.93
N CYS A 159 -1.23 -2.80 -21.30
CA CYS A 159 0.07 -2.45 -20.71
C CYS A 159 0.49 -3.46 -19.64
N ILE A 160 -0.44 -3.90 -18.79
CA ILE A 160 -0.18 -4.91 -17.76
C ILE A 160 0.17 -6.26 -18.39
N ALA A 161 -0.54 -6.69 -19.43
CA ALA A 161 -0.23 -7.95 -20.12
C ALA A 161 1.18 -7.93 -20.74
N HIS A 162 1.54 -6.84 -21.42
CA HIS A 162 2.88 -6.64 -21.98
C HIS A 162 3.97 -6.61 -20.90
N ALA A 163 3.75 -5.86 -19.81
CA ALA A 163 4.63 -5.84 -18.65
C ALA A 163 4.91 -7.24 -18.10
N LEU A 164 3.85 -8.03 -17.92
CA LEU A 164 3.95 -9.38 -17.38
C LEU A 164 4.63 -10.36 -18.35
N LYS A 165 4.59 -10.12 -19.66
CA LYS A 165 5.38 -10.85 -20.66
C LYS A 165 6.86 -10.44 -20.69
N GLY A 166 7.20 -9.28 -20.12
CA GLY A 166 8.56 -8.74 -20.12
C GLY A 166 8.82 -7.79 -21.28
N ASP A 167 7.76 -7.34 -21.97
CA ASP A 167 7.88 -6.35 -23.03
C ASP A 167 8.16 -4.97 -22.43
N ASN A 168 8.87 -4.12 -23.17
CA ASN A 168 9.13 -2.74 -22.76
C ASN A 168 7.83 -1.92 -22.75
N ILE A 169 7.48 -1.38 -21.58
CA ILE A 169 6.30 -0.52 -21.42
C ILE A 169 6.74 0.93 -21.62
N SER A 170 6.58 1.47 -22.83
CA SER A 170 6.92 2.86 -23.14
C SER A 170 5.69 3.77 -23.34
N SER A 171 4.58 3.48 -22.64
CA SER A 171 3.39 4.34 -22.75
C SER A 171 3.40 5.45 -21.70
N GLU A 172 3.21 6.69 -22.16
CA GLU A 172 3.08 7.86 -21.28
C GLU A 172 1.95 7.67 -20.27
N HIS A 173 0.87 6.99 -20.67
CA HIS A 173 -0.25 6.63 -19.81
C HIS A 173 0.17 5.72 -18.65
N PHE A 174 1.00 4.70 -18.91
CA PHE A 174 1.53 3.84 -17.86
C PHE A 174 2.49 4.61 -16.94
N ALA A 175 3.34 5.48 -17.49
CA ALA A 175 4.24 6.31 -16.69
C ALA A 175 3.47 7.20 -15.69
N ARG A 176 2.39 7.86 -16.14
CA ARG A 176 1.51 8.68 -15.29
C ARG A 176 0.81 7.84 -14.20
N PHE A 177 0.34 6.64 -14.55
CA PHE A 177 -0.22 5.69 -13.57
C PHE A 177 0.82 5.28 -12.53
N TRP A 178 2.02 4.90 -12.99
CA TRP A 178 3.10 4.41 -12.15
C TRP A 178 3.61 5.49 -11.19
N GLU A 179 3.70 6.75 -11.63
CA GLU A 179 4.04 7.87 -10.74
C GLU A 179 3.07 7.99 -9.56
N LYS A 180 1.76 7.89 -9.83
CA LYS A 180 0.71 7.93 -8.79
C LYS A 180 0.77 6.74 -7.85
N ALA A 181 1.00 5.55 -8.40
CA ALA A 181 1.20 4.33 -7.61
C ALA A 181 2.39 4.48 -6.66
N LYS A 182 3.54 4.93 -7.18
CA LYS A 182 4.75 5.13 -6.38
C LYS A 182 4.53 6.15 -5.27
N PHE A 183 3.89 7.27 -5.58
CA PHE A 183 3.56 8.29 -4.59
C PHE A 183 2.70 7.71 -3.46
N LEU A 184 1.57 7.07 -3.79
CA LEU A 184 0.65 6.52 -2.78
C LEU A 184 1.31 5.44 -1.92
N ALA A 185 2.00 4.48 -2.53
CA ALA A 185 2.64 3.38 -1.81
C ALA A 185 3.75 3.90 -0.87
N SER A 186 4.58 4.83 -1.36
CA SER A 186 5.66 5.40 -0.55
C SER A 186 5.12 6.25 0.60
N GLU A 187 4.10 7.07 0.34
CA GLU A 187 3.47 7.89 1.38
C GLU A 187 2.73 7.05 2.43
N TYR A 188 2.12 5.92 2.03
CA TYR A 188 1.59 4.94 2.97
C TYR A 188 2.70 4.41 3.89
N PHE A 189 3.79 3.90 3.29
CA PHE A 189 4.86 3.27 4.06
C PHE A 189 5.57 4.25 5.01
N ARG A 190 5.77 5.50 4.56
CA ARG A 190 6.37 6.59 5.34
C ARG A 190 5.65 6.84 6.67
N ARG A 191 4.35 6.54 6.72
CA ARG A 191 3.52 6.71 7.92
C ARG A 191 3.51 5.49 8.83
N THR A 192 4.38 4.52 8.58
CA THR A 192 4.59 3.36 9.44
C THR A 192 5.87 3.51 10.25
N THR A 193 5.92 2.88 11.41
CA THR A 193 7.12 2.80 12.27
C THR A 193 8.26 1.99 11.65
N ALA A 194 8.01 1.35 10.51
CA ALA A 194 9.01 0.60 9.76
C ALA A 194 9.80 1.48 8.77
N CYS A 195 9.33 2.69 8.46
CA CYS A 195 10.06 3.59 7.57
C CYS A 195 11.26 4.22 8.30
N PRO A 196 12.48 4.21 7.73
CA PRO A 196 13.60 4.96 8.30
C PRO A 196 13.33 6.48 8.29
N GLU A 197 13.90 7.21 9.25
CA GLU A 197 13.69 8.66 9.41
C GLU A 197 14.50 9.50 8.39
N GLU A 198 15.74 9.11 8.11
CA GLU A 198 16.70 9.85 7.29
C GLU A 198 16.75 9.35 5.85
N ILE A 199 15.77 9.72 5.01
CA ILE A 199 15.79 9.26 3.61
C ILE A 199 15.46 10.35 2.61
N ASP A 200 16.46 10.66 1.79
CA ASP A 200 16.36 11.60 0.66
C ASP A 200 15.47 11.07 -0.47
N ASN A 201 15.40 9.76 -0.66
CA ASN A 201 14.67 9.14 -1.75
C ASN A 201 13.53 8.22 -1.28
N ARG A 202 12.34 8.82 -1.14
CA ARG A 202 11.12 8.16 -0.65
C ARG A 202 10.60 7.05 -1.57
N THR A 203 10.90 7.09 -2.87
CA THR A 203 10.36 6.14 -3.84
C THR A 203 10.99 4.75 -3.75
N ARG A 204 12.04 4.57 -2.94
CA ARG A 204 12.69 3.26 -2.74
C ARG A 204 11.83 2.27 -1.95
N PHE A 205 10.80 2.73 -1.23
CA PHE A 205 9.95 1.91 -0.34
C PHE A 205 8.62 1.52 -0.95
N VAL A 206 8.47 1.65 -2.28
CA VAL A 206 7.23 1.35 -2.99
C VAL A 206 6.77 -0.08 -2.71
N LEU A 207 7.66 -1.08 -2.74
CA LEU A 207 7.25 -2.46 -2.47
C LEU A 207 6.75 -2.68 -1.05
N HIS A 208 7.37 -2.07 -0.03
CA HIS A 208 6.88 -2.20 1.35
C HIS A 208 5.47 -1.62 1.49
N GLY A 209 5.23 -0.46 0.87
CA GLY A 209 3.90 0.16 0.82
C GLY A 209 2.88 -0.71 0.10
N LEU A 210 3.24 -1.26 -1.07
CA LEU A 210 2.36 -2.15 -1.83
C LEU A 210 1.99 -3.43 -1.06
N ILE A 211 2.96 -4.05 -0.37
CA ILE A 211 2.72 -5.25 0.46
C ILE A 211 1.72 -4.92 1.58
N GLN A 212 1.96 -3.84 2.33
CA GLN A 212 1.10 -3.46 3.45
C GLN A 212 -0.28 -2.94 3.02
N CYS A 213 -0.38 -2.36 1.83
CA CYS A 213 -1.67 -2.00 1.21
C CYS A 213 -2.39 -3.21 0.61
N ASN A 214 -1.78 -4.41 0.65
CA ASN A 214 -2.37 -5.63 0.16
C ASN A 214 -2.88 -5.49 -1.30
N VAL A 215 -2.01 -5.03 -2.19
CA VAL A 215 -2.34 -4.89 -3.61
C VAL A 215 -2.42 -6.25 -4.31
N ASP A 216 -2.99 -6.29 -5.52
CA ASP A 216 -2.99 -7.51 -6.33
C ASP A 216 -1.56 -7.95 -6.68
N ILE A 217 -1.37 -9.27 -6.73
CA ILE A 217 -0.07 -9.89 -7.04
C ILE A 217 0.52 -9.42 -8.36
N SER A 218 -0.31 -9.16 -9.36
CA SER A 218 0.12 -8.71 -10.67
C SER A 218 0.77 -7.32 -10.56
N PHE A 219 0.22 -6.46 -9.71
CA PHE A 219 0.76 -5.14 -9.44
C PHE A 219 2.15 -5.22 -8.79
N PHE A 220 2.29 -6.11 -7.80
CA PHE A 220 3.58 -6.39 -7.15
C PHE A 220 4.63 -6.92 -8.14
N LYS A 221 4.26 -7.87 -9.01
CA LYS A 221 5.13 -8.41 -10.06
C LYS A 221 5.60 -7.33 -11.03
N ILE A 222 4.70 -6.43 -11.43
CA ILE A 222 5.00 -5.34 -12.35
C ILE A 222 5.96 -4.34 -11.72
N ALA A 223 5.75 -3.99 -10.45
CA ALA A 223 6.68 -3.16 -9.70
C ALA A 223 8.11 -3.73 -9.72
N LEU A 224 8.25 -5.04 -9.48
CA LEU A 224 9.54 -5.72 -9.53
C LEU A 224 10.15 -5.81 -10.94
N LYS A 225 9.33 -5.94 -11.99
CA LYS A 225 9.82 -5.99 -13.36
C LYS A 225 10.35 -4.64 -13.84
N ILE A 226 9.66 -3.56 -13.49
CA ILE A 226 10.04 -2.20 -13.93
C ILE A 226 11.23 -1.69 -13.13
N GLU A 227 11.24 -1.91 -11.81
CA GLU A 227 12.29 -1.43 -10.92
C GLU A 227 12.78 -2.57 -10.00
N PRO A 228 13.58 -3.52 -10.51
CA PRO A 228 14.08 -4.66 -9.71
C PRO A 228 14.84 -4.25 -8.44
N GLY A 229 15.50 -3.08 -8.47
CA GLY A 229 16.21 -2.51 -7.32
C GLY A 229 15.33 -2.27 -6.09
N LEU A 230 14.01 -2.18 -6.25
CA LEU A 230 13.09 -2.06 -5.12
C LEU A 230 13.15 -3.28 -4.19
N ALA A 231 13.49 -4.47 -4.70
CA ALA A 231 13.60 -5.71 -3.91
C ALA A 231 14.76 -5.69 -2.90
N ILE A 232 15.72 -4.79 -3.09
CA ILE A 232 16.98 -4.72 -2.31
C ILE A 232 16.86 -3.67 -1.19
N THR A 233 15.83 -2.83 -1.18
CA THR A 233 15.73 -1.73 -0.22
C THR A 233 15.35 -2.26 1.17
N PRO A 234 16.18 -2.12 2.21
CA PRO A 234 15.80 -2.50 3.56
C PRO A 234 15.04 -1.37 4.25
N ASN A 235 14.08 -1.73 5.11
CA ASN A 235 13.40 -0.78 5.98
C ASN A 235 14.22 -0.39 7.24
N ALA A 236 13.63 0.33 8.19
CA ALA A 236 14.32 0.78 9.42
C ALA A 236 14.90 -0.38 10.24
N GLN A 237 14.25 -1.55 10.20
CA GLN A 237 14.68 -2.78 10.88
C GLN A 237 15.65 -3.61 10.03
N GLY A 238 16.09 -3.15 8.86
CA GLY A 238 16.93 -3.93 7.94
C GLY A 238 16.14 -4.97 7.14
N SER A 239 14.80 -4.97 7.22
CA SER A 239 13.95 -5.95 6.54
C SER A 239 13.70 -5.55 5.09
N LEU A 240 14.13 -6.42 4.18
CA LEU A 240 13.81 -6.37 2.75
C LEU A 240 12.31 -6.68 2.51
N PRO A 241 11.73 -6.34 1.35
CA PRO A 241 10.35 -6.69 1.00
C PRO A 241 10.03 -8.18 1.19
N LEU A 242 10.97 -9.09 0.91
CA LEU A 242 10.80 -10.52 1.12
C LEU A 242 10.57 -10.88 2.62
N HIS A 243 11.19 -10.16 3.56
CA HIS A 243 10.94 -10.36 4.99
C HIS A 243 9.51 -9.97 5.37
N ILE A 244 8.98 -8.90 4.76
CA ILE A 244 7.63 -8.41 5.04
C ILE A 244 6.58 -9.36 4.47
N LEU A 245 6.79 -9.85 3.25
CA LEU A 245 5.89 -10.80 2.58
C LEU A 245 5.60 -12.06 3.40
N VAL A 246 6.60 -12.56 4.15
CA VAL A 246 6.48 -13.83 4.88
C VAL A 246 6.03 -13.65 6.33
N LYS A 247 6.01 -12.41 6.82
CA LYS A 247 5.69 -12.06 8.21
C LYS A 247 4.18 -11.96 8.45
N ASP A 248 3.46 -11.34 7.52
CA ASP A 248 2.08 -10.94 7.75
C ASP A 248 1.10 -12.12 7.56
N ARG A 249 0.05 -12.15 8.39
CA ARG A 249 -1.05 -13.11 8.35
C ARG A 249 -2.40 -12.39 8.26
N PRO A 250 -3.47 -13.03 7.74
CA PRO A 250 -3.52 -14.41 7.24
C PRO A 250 -2.86 -14.56 5.88
N TYR A 251 -2.27 -15.74 5.67
CA TYR A 251 -1.61 -16.08 4.42
C TYR A 251 -2.62 -16.22 3.28
N ARG A 252 -2.40 -15.48 2.21
CA ARG A 252 -3.23 -15.50 1.00
C ARG A 252 -2.64 -16.48 0.00
N LEU A 253 -3.49 -17.22 -0.71
CA LEU A 253 -3.09 -18.17 -1.77
C LEU A 253 -2.15 -17.57 -2.83
N LYS A 254 -2.16 -16.23 -3.00
CA LYS A 254 -1.33 -15.51 -3.96
C LYS A 254 0.10 -15.18 -3.45
N GLU A 255 0.43 -15.45 -2.19
CA GLU A 255 1.73 -15.11 -1.59
C GLU A 255 2.88 -15.92 -2.15
N ARG A 256 2.68 -17.21 -2.49
CA ARG A 256 3.71 -18.03 -3.15
C ARG A 256 4.23 -17.29 -4.40
N GLN A 257 3.34 -16.74 -5.19
CA GLN A 257 3.71 -16.01 -6.41
C GLN A 257 4.44 -14.70 -6.11
N ALA A 258 4.13 -14.02 -4.98
CA ALA A 258 4.85 -12.82 -4.56
C ALA A 258 6.27 -13.16 -4.10
N ILE A 259 6.40 -14.23 -3.31
CA ILE A 259 7.68 -14.75 -2.83
C ILE A 259 8.56 -15.14 -4.02
N VAL A 260 8.03 -15.92 -4.97
CA VAL A 260 8.75 -16.32 -6.18
C VAL A 260 9.17 -15.09 -7.00
N ALA A 261 8.29 -14.11 -7.19
CA ALA A 261 8.63 -12.89 -7.92
C ALA A 261 9.73 -12.09 -7.22
N ALA A 262 9.67 -11.94 -5.90
CA ALA A 262 10.69 -11.26 -5.11
C ALA A 262 12.05 -11.98 -5.18
N LEU A 263 12.06 -13.31 -5.11
CA LEU A 263 13.25 -14.14 -5.27
C LEU A 263 13.83 -14.08 -6.68
N GLN A 264 12.99 -14.05 -7.72
CA GLN A 264 13.44 -13.89 -9.10
C GLN A 264 14.10 -12.52 -9.33
N ALA A 265 13.53 -11.46 -8.74
CA ALA A 265 14.10 -10.12 -8.84
C ALA A 265 15.40 -9.97 -8.04
N TYR A 266 15.49 -10.61 -6.87
CA TYR A 266 16.71 -10.58 -6.05
C TYR A 266 16.92 -11.88 -5.24
N PRO A 267 17.55 -12.92 -5.81
CA PRO A 267 17.70 -14.22 -5.15
C PRO A 267 18.44 -14.16 -3.81
N ARG A 268 19.43 -13.26 -3.71
CA ARG A 268 20.22 -13.06 -2.48
C ARG A 268 19.39 -12.54 -1.30
N ALA A 269 18.18 -12.02 -1.53
CA ALA A 269 17.28 -11.59 -0.47
C ALA A 269 17.04 -12.69 0.58
N ALA A 270 16.98 -13.96 0.16
CA ALA A 270 16.76 -15.10 1.04
C ALA A 270 17.90 -15.34 2.06
N LEU A 271 19.10 -14.84 1.76
CA LEU A 271 20.31 -15.01 2.58
C LEU A 271 20.54 -13.85 3.57
N ILE A 272 19.93 -12.70 3.31
CA ILE A 272 20.17 -11.48 4.08
C ILE A 272 19.32 -11.49 5.34
N ALA A 273 19.96 -11.37 6.49
CA ALA A 273 19.26 -11.17 7.76
C ALA A 273 18.96 -9.69 7.98
N ASN A 274 17.84 -9.40 8.64
CA ASN A 274 17.52 -8.07 9.12
C ASN A 274 18.43 -7.67 10.32
N LYS A 275 18.26 -6.47 10.87
CA LYS A 275 19.08 -5.97 12.00
C LYS A 275 18.96 -6.82 13.27
N ALA A 276 17.86 -7.56 13.43
CA ALA A 276 17.65 -8.49 14.55
C ALA A 276 18.21 -9.90 14.27
N GLY A 277 18.91 -10.10 13.15
CA GLY A 277 19.55 -11.37 12.80
C GLY A 277 18.61 -12.40 12.16
N TYR A 278 17.34 -12.06 11.93
CA TYR A 278 16.36 -12.96 11.32
C TYR A 278 16.42 -12.89 9.80
N THR A 279 16.47 -14.06 9.18
CA THR A 279 16.40 -14.23 7.72
C THR A 279 14.95 -14.43 7.29
N PRO A 280 14.61 -14.29 6.00
CA PRO A 280 13.26 -14.59 5.53
C PRO A 280 12.80 -16.00 5.87
N LEU A 281 13.71 -16.99 5.84
CA LEU A 281 13.40 -18.38 6.22
C LEU A 281 12.94 -18.48 7.67
N LEU A 282 13.66 -17.86 8.60
CA LEU A 282 13.32 -17.90 10.03
C LEU A 282 12.00 -17.16 10.31
N ILE A 283 11.79 -15.98 9.70
CA ILE A 283 10.53 -15.24 9.84
C ILE A 283 9.36 -16.07 9.30
N ALA A 284 9.53 -16.71 8.14
CA ALA A 284 8.49 -17.54 7.54
C ALA A 284 8.11 -18.74 8.42
N ILE A 285 9.10 -19.42 9.00
CA ILE A 285 8.87 -20.53 9.94
C ILE A 285 8.17 -20.05 11.22
N GLY A 286 8.67 -18.96 11.83
CA GLY A 286 8.07 -18.36 13.02
C GLY A 286 6.63 -17.91 12.78
N SER A 287 6.37 -17.42 11.57
CA SER A 287 5.05 -17.02 11.11
C SER A 287 4.22 -18.21 10.61
N LYS A 288 4.72 -19.45 10.67
CA LYS A 288 4.11 -20.73 10.22
C LYS A 288 3.60 -20.70 8.76
N LEU A 289 4.37 -20.13 7.85
CA LEU A 289 4.11 -20.20 6.41
C LEU A 289 4.12 -21.68 5.96
N PRO A 290 3.05 -22.19 5.31
CA PRO A 290 3.03 -23.55 4.78
C PRO A 290 4.19 -23.84 3.83
N TRP A 291 4.68 -25.08 3.82
CA TRP A 291 5.80 -25.50 2.98
C TRP A 291 5.53 -25.17 1.50
N GLU A 292 4.37 -25.59 1.01
CA GLU A 292 3.86 -25.42 -0.35
C GLU A 292 3.44 -23.99 -0.69
N ASN A 293 3.32 -23.09 0.29
CA ASN A 293 2.97 -21.68 0.06
C ASN A 293 4.18 -20.75 -0.13
N GLY A 294 5.34 -21.32 -0.48
CA GLY A 294 6.54 -20.57 -0.86
C GLY A 294 7.69 -20.68 0.14
N LEU A 295 7.50 -21.36 1.26
CA LEU A 295 8.60 -21.64 2.18
C LEU A 295 9.65 -22.55 1.52
N ASP A 296 9.22 -23.53 0.73
CA ASP A 296 10.07 -24.34 -0.16
C ASP A 296 10.96 -23.48 -1.08
N CYS A 297 10.39 -22.43 -1.67
CA CYS A 297 11.09 -21.52 -2.57
C CYS A 297 12.20 -20.76 -1.83
N ILE A 298 11.93 -20.31 -0.60
CA ILE A 298 12.88 -19.61 0.24
C ILE A 298 13.98 -20.57 0.71
N ALA A 299 13.62 -21.76 1.16
CA ALA A 299 14.56 -22.78 1.64
C ALA A 299 15.53 -23.20 0.52
N ASN A 300 15.01 -23.43 -0.69
CA ASN A 300 15.83 -23.78 -1.86
C ASN A 300 16.77 -22.64 -2.29
N ALA A 301 16.30 -21.38 -2.23
CA ALA A 301 17.13 -20.21 -2.52
C ALA A 301 18.22 -19.95 -1.45
N ALA A 302 18.07 -20.53 -0.26
CA ALA A 302 18.92 -20.27 0.90
C ALA A 302 19.30 -21.55 1.66
N LEU A 303 19.72 -22.60 0.95
CA LEU A 303 20.02 -23.90 1.55
C LEU A 303 21.07 -23.84 2.67
N SER A 304 22.05 -22.93 2.55
CA SER A 304 23.05 -22.68 3.58
C SER A 304 22.45 -22.15 4.89
N MET A 305 21.32 -21.45 4.82
CA MET A 305 20.64 -20.85 5.96
C MET A 305 19.86 -21.86 6.81
N ILE A 306 19.66 -23.09 6.32
CA ILE A 306 19.08 -24.19 7.13
C ILE A 306 19.98 -24.53 8.32
N GLN A 307 21.27 -24.23 8.27
CA GLN A 307 22.18 -24.41 9.41
C GLN A 307 22.22 -23.22 10.37
N ARG A 308 21.60 -22.08 10.01
CA ARG A 308 21.65 -20.90 10.85
C ARG A 308 20.65 -21.04 11.98
N ARG A 309 21.13 -20.95 13.21
CA ARG A 309 20.29 -20.96 14.41
C ARG A 309 19.47 -19.67 14.49
N ASP A 310 18.25 -19.83 14.95
CA ASP A 310 17.37 -18.72 15.31
C ASP A 310 18.03 -17.86 16.40
N PRO A 311 18.15 -16.52 16.21
CA PRO A 311 18.86 -15.65 17.15
C PRO A 311 18.27 -15.63 18.57
N LEU A 312 16.98 -15.92 18.73
CA LEU A 312 16.28 -15.86 20.02
C LEU A 312 16.32 -17.19 20.76
N THR A 313 15.99 -18.28 20.07
CA THR A 313 15.83 -19.61 20.68
C THR A 313 17.10 -20.47 20.57
N GLY A 314 18.05 -20.10 19.70
CA GLY A 314 19.21 -20.92 19.37
C GLY A 314 18.88 -22.21 18.62
N LEU A 315 17.62 -22.43 18.23
CA LEU A 315 17.16 -23.62 17.53
C LEU A 315 17.53 -23.56 16.05
N PHE A 316 17.83 -24.72 15.46
CA PHE A 316 17.89 -24.83 14.00
C PHE A 316 16.48 -24.63 13.40
N PRO A 317 16.36 -24.22 12.13
CA PRO A 317 15.09 -23.99 11.45
C PRO A 317 14.10 -25.18 11.54
N PHE A 318 14.57 -26.43 11.41
CA PHE A 318 13.70 -27.61 11.54
C PHE A 318 13.18 -27.81 12.98
N LEU A 319 14.02 -27.53 13.99
CA LEU A 319 13.62 -27.57 15.40
C LEU A 319 12.66 -26.43 15.74
N LEU A 320 12.91 -25.23 15.20
CA LEU A 320 12.01 -24.08 15.33
C LEU A 320 10.64 -24.41 14.72
N ALA A 321 10.61 -25.01 13.53
CA ALA A 321 9.38 -25.46 12.89
C ALA A 321 8.64 -26.47 13.77
N ALA A 322 9.33 -27.50 14.27
CA ALA A 322 8.76 -28.49 15.18
C ALA A 322 8.17 -27.83 16.45
N SER A 323 8.90 -26.90 17.06
CA SER A 323 8.49 -26.20 18.29
C SER A 323 7.24 -25.33 18.11
N ASN A 324 7.01 -24.81 16.90
CA ASN A 324 5.82 -24.01 16.60
C ASN A 324 4.52 -24.86 16.58
N GLY A 325 4.64 -26.17 16.40
CA GLY A 325 3.52 -27.11 16.35
C GLY A 325 2.49 -26.88 15.23
N GLY A 326 1.44 -27.70 15.22
CA GLY A 326 0.35 -27.63 14.25
C GLY A 326 0.53 -28.52 13.00
N PRO A 327 -0.49 -28.65 12.15
CA PRO A 327 -0.46 -29.59 11.02
C PRO A 327 0.66 -29.27 10.01
N MET A 328 0.96 -27.99 9.80
CA MET A 328 2.01 -27.57 8.86
C MET A 328 3.44 -27.73 9.39
N SER A 329 3.62 -27.86 10.71
CA SER A 329 4.97 -27.96 11.29
C SER A 329 5.64 -29.28 10.94
N VAL A 330 4.90 -30.38 10.89
CA VAL A 330 5.45 -31.72 10.60
C VAL A 330 6.04 -31.77 9.20
N SER A 331 5.28 -31.33 8.19
CA SER A 331 5.76 -31.26 6.80
C SER A 331 6.98 -30.35 6.67
N THR A 332 6.92 -29.15 7.26
CA THR A 332 8.04 -28.20 7.24
C THR A 332 9.30 -28.77 7.91
N THR A 333 9.13 -29.40 9.07
CA THR A 333 10.23 -30.04 9.83
C THR A 333 10.86 -31.15 9.01
N TYR A 334 10.05 -32.02 8.43
CA TYR A 334 10.50 -33.12 7.58
C TYR A 334 11.32 -32.58 6.41
N HIS A 335 10.80 -31.63 5.63
CA HIS A 335 11.51 -31.13 4.46
C HIS A 335 12.80 -30.39 4.80
N LEU A 336 12.82 -29.56 5.86
CA LEU A 336 14.04 -28.88 6.30
C LEU A 336 15.12 -29.87 6.76
N LEU A 337 14.71 -30.92 7.49
CA LEU A 337 15.63 -31.96 7.95
C LEU A 337 16.13 -32.83 6.79
N SER A 338 15.26 -33.22 5.85
CA SER A 338 15.64 -33.96 4.64
C SER A 338 16.60 -33.18 3.76
N ALA A 339 16.50 -31.85 3.74
CA ALA A 339 17.42 -31.00 3.00
C ALA A 339 18.83 -30.97 3.63
N ARG A 340 18.95 -31.18 4.95
CA ARG A 340 20.22 -31.17 5.71
C ARG A 340 20.23 -32.20 6.84
N PRO A 341 20.27 -33.51 6.51
CA PRO A 341 20.25 -34.58 7.52
C PRO A 341 21.54 -34.62 8.36
N ASP A 342 22.62 -34.01 7.87
CA ASP A 342 23.88 -33.84 8.59
C ASP A 342 23.72 -33.06 9.90
N LEU A 343 22.67 -32.24 10.06
CA LEU A 343 22.38 -31.51 11.29
C LEU A 343 22.03 -32.42 12.49
N LEU A 344 21.69 -33.69 12.26
CA LEU A 344 21.45 -34.68 13.32
C LEU A 344 22.72 -35.40 13.76
N ARG A 345 23.79 -35.35 12.96
CA ARG A 345 25.03 -35.99 13.37
C ARG A 345 25.53 -35.25 14.60
N PRO A 346 25.86 -35.96 15.70
CA PRO A 346 26.69 -35.38 16.74
C PRO A 346 27.85 -34.72 16.01
N ARG A 347 28.16 -33.44 16.31
CA ARG A 347 29.47 -32.96 15.92
C ARG A 347 30.41 -33.95 16.57
N ASP A 348 31.14 -34.73 15.75
CA ASP A 348 32.23 -35.54 16.24
C ASP A 348 32.97 -34.58 17.16
N THR A 349 32.91 -34.87 18.46
CA THR A 349 33.53 -34.07 19.49
C THR A 349 35.00 -34.28 19.22
N ALA A 350 35.54 -33.51 18.27
CA ALA A 350 36.94 -33.38 18.01
C ALA A 350 37.50 -32.98 19.36
N GLU A 351 38.07 -33.99 20.00
CA GLU A 351 38.83 -34.00 21.22
C GLU A 351 38.74 -32.65 21.91
N THR A 352 37.79 -32.55 22.84
CA THR A 352 38.03 -31.76 24.04
C THR A 352 39.34 -32.28 24.64
N ASN A 353 40.45 -31.77 24.12
CA ASN A 353 41.68 -31.52 24.85
C ASN A 353 41.30 -30.52 25.94
N PHE A 354 40.50 -30.98 26.91
CA PHE A 354 40.72 -30.62 28.30
C PHE A 354 42.13 -31.15 28.60
N HIS A 355 43.14 -30.40 28.19
CA HIS A 355 44.38 -30.34 28.92
C HIS A 355 43.96 -29.87 30.31
N VAL A 356 43.62 -30.86 31.14
CA VAL A 356 43.73 -30.76 32.59
C VAL A 356 45.17 -30.32 32.78
N GLN A 357 45.37 -29.02 33.00
CA GLN A 357 46.59 -28.55 33.64
C GLN A 357 46.59 -29.21 35.01
N SER A 358 47.16 -30.41 35.08
CA SER A 358 47.61 -31.04 36.31
C SER A 358 48.61 -30.05 36.90
N SER A 359 48.09 -29.22 37.78
CA SER A 359 48.85 -28.38 38.68
C SER A 359 49.61 -29.32 39.59
N SER A 360 50.81 -29.72 39.16
CA SER A 360 51.76 -30.37 40.03
C SER A 360 52.18 -29.35 41.07
N LEU A 361 51.75 -29.58 42.30
CA LEU A 361 52.55 -29.36 43.49
C LEU A 361 54.04 -29.59 43.18
N TYR A 362 54.87 -28.56 43.32
CA TYR A 362 56.21 -28.58 43.93
C TYR A 362 56.75 -27.15 43.93
N GLY A 363 56.86 -26.59 45.13
CA GLY A 363 57.33 -25.23 45.44
C GLY A 363 56.95 -24.86 46.85
#